data_AF-A0A7Y2F7H1-F1
#
_entry.id   AF-A0A7Y2F7H1-F1
#
_cell.length_a   1.000
_cell.length_b   1.000
_cell.length_c   1.000
_cell.angle_alpha   90.00
_cell.angle_beta   90.00
_cell.angle_gamma   90.00
#
_symmetry.space_group_name_H-M   'P 1'
#
loop_
_entity.id
_entity.type
_entity.pdbx_description
1 polymer ?
#
loop_
_entity_poly.entity_id
_entity_poly.type
_entity_poly.pdbx_seq_one_letter_code
_entity_poly.pdbx_strand_id
1 'polypeptide(L)'
;MKKNHFELASRLVAEIEVFGDLPIAEFGIRTNWLSGMQNHGIPFVPTYWSGRRDPRKKMRLVRATQQLVELGRLERLTRSRRDRTSHVIPKAEFLVDTVKELSNQVHLPAFFDGLRKTVWGYDMIAEIHRRLESTNVQQSESIENTR
;
A
#
# COMPACT_ATOMS: atom_id res chain seq x y z
N MET A 1 -8.44 11.88 -2.27
CA MET A 1 -9.12 10.62 -1.82
C MET A 1 -10.07 10.89 -0.63
N LYS A 2 -10.98 10.00 -0.21
CA LYS A 2 -11.73 10.23 1.07
C LYS A 2 -10.78 10.09 2.27
N LYS A 3 -10.94 10.90 3.32
CA LYS A 3 -10.02 10.91 4.49
C LYS A 3 -9.73 9.53 5.10
N ASN A 4 -10.75 8.72 5.33
CA ASN A 4 -10.57 7.38 5.92
C ASN A 4 -9.93 6.38 4.93
N HIS A 5 -10.15 6.57 3.63
CA HIS A 5 -9.50 5.77 2.59
C HIS A 5 -8.01 6.13 2.53
N PHE A 6 -7.70 7.42 2.57
CA PHE A 6 -6.33 7.91 2.62
C PHE A 6 -5.61 7.44 3.88
N GLU A 7 -6.24 7.52 5.06
CA GLU A 7 -5.67 7.01 6.31
C GLU A 7 -5.26 5.53 6.21
N LEU A 8 -6.10 4.69 5.59
CA LEU A 8 -5.76 3.29 5.33
C LEU A 8 -4.63 3.20 4.30
N ALA A 9 -4.74 3.92 3.19
CA ALA A 9 -3.80 3.87 2.08
C ALA A 9 -2.37 4.24 2.51
N SER A 10 -2.21 5.28 3.33
CA SER A 10 -0.91 5.67 3.87
C SER A 10 -0.29 4.57 4.73
N ARG A 11 -1.10 3.78 5.45
CA ARG A 11 -0.59 2.62 6.21
C ARG A 11 -0.12 1.51 5.28
N LEU A 12 -0.83 1.26 4.19
CA LEU A 12 -0.43 0.26 3.21
C LEU A 12 0.89 0.63 2.52
N VAL A 13 1.06 1.90 2.12
CA VAL A 13 2.32 2.41 1.55
C VAL A 13 3.46 2.25 2.56
N ALA A 14 3.26 2.66 3.81
CA ALA A 14 4.28 2.51 4.86
C ALA A 14 4.70 1.05 5.10
N GLU A 15 3.77 0.09 5.08
CA GLU A 15 4.12 -1.34 5.21
C GLU A 15 4.95 -1.84 4.02
N ILE A 16 4.69 -1.34 2.81
CA ILE A 16 5.49 -1.65 1.62
C ILE A 16 6.90 -1.07 1.76
N GLU A 17 7.03 0.19 2.17
CA GLU A 17 8.33 0.83 2.40
C GLU A 17 9.16 0.09 3.45
N VAL A 18 8.56 -0.21 4.61
CA VAL A 18 9.22 -0.98 5.67
C VAL A 18 9.67 -2.34 5.16
N PHE A 19 8.86 -3.02 4.34
CA PHE A 19 9.26 -4.29 3.74
C PHE A 19 10.41 -4.13 2.73
N GLY A 20 10.41 -3.02 1.98
CA GLY A 20 11.48 -2.65 1.06
C GLY A 20 12.82 -2.39 1.75
N ASP A 21 12.82 -1.79 2.93
CA ASP A 21 14.04 -1.51 3.68
C ASP A 21 14.64 -2.74 4.37
N LEU A 22 13.85 -3.81 4.57
CA LEU A 22 14.33 -4.99 5.29
C LEU A 22 15.28 -5.85 4.42
N PRO A 23 16.51 -6.18 4.89
CA PRO A 23 17.40 -7.12 4.23
C PRO A 23 16.97 -8.56 4.56
N ILE A 24 15.96 -9.06 3.83
CA ILE A 24 15.30 -10.36 4.08
C ILE A 24 16.31 -11.54 4.03
N ALA A 25 17.39 -11.42 3.24
CA ALA A 25 18.43 -12.44 3.12
C ALA A 25 19.31 -12.56 4.38
N GLU A 26 19.46 -11.49 5.17
CA GLU A 26 20.44 -11.44 6.26
C GLU A 26 19.94 -12.09 7.55
N PHE A 27 18.62 -12.05 7.82
CA PHE A 27 18.11 -12.44 9.13
C PHE A 27 17.76 -13.92 9.27
N GLY A 28 17.67 -14.70 8.19
CA GLY A 28 17.33 -16.14 8.22
C GLY A 28 15.95 -16.50 8.85
N ILE A 29 15.25 -15.53 9.45
CA ILE A 29 13.99 -15.69 10.16
C ILE A 29 12.85 -15.35 9.21
N ARG A 30 12.17 -16.39 8.70
CA ARG A 30 10.89 -16.23 7.99
C ARG A 30 9.78 -16.02 9.01
N THR A 31 9.47 -14.76 9.33
CA THR A 31 8.27 -14.47 10.12
C THR A 31 7.02 -14.70 9.27
N ASN A 32 5.89 -14.99 9.93
CA ASN A 32 4.59 -15.07 9.25
C ASN A 32 4.23 -13.77 8.51
N TRP A 33 4.71 -12.62 9.00
CA TRP A 33 4.53 -11.33 8.33
C TRP A 33 5.35 -11.25 7.04
N LEU A 34 6.64 -11.62 7.06
CA LEU A 34 7.49 -11.59 5.86
C LEU A 34 6.95 -12.51 4.76
N SER A 35 6.61 -13.76 5.11
CA SER A 35 6.06 -14.72 4.15
C SER A 35 4.67 -14.28 3.64
N GLY A 36 3.85 -13.69 4.51
CA GLY A 36 2.55 -13.11 4.16
C GLY A 36 2.70 -11.97 3.15
N MET A 37 3.55 -11.01 3.47
CA MET A 37 3.86 -9.86 2.63
C MET A 37 4.40 -10.29 1.26
N GLN A 38 5.35 -11.23 1.22
CA GLN A 38 5.95 -11.71 -0.03
C GLN A 38 4.94 -12.41 -0.95
N ASN A 39 4.06 -13.26 -0.40
CA ASN A 39 3.28 -14.21 -1.20
C ASN A 39 1.78 -13.90 -1.30
N HIS A 40 1.23 -13.09 -0.40
CA HIS A 40 -0.23 -12.99 -0.22
C HIS A 40 -0.77 -11.55 -0.14
N GLY A 41 0.08 -10.53 -0.10
CA GLY A 41 -0.37 -9.15 0.11
C GLY A 41 -0.02 -8.64 1.49
N ILE A 42 -0.44 -7.41 1.78
CA ILE A 42 -0.14 -6.73 3.03
C ILE A 42 -0.96 -7.37 4.15
N PRO A 43 -0.35 -7.91 5.22
CA PRO A 43 -1.08 -8.47 6.35
C PRO A 43 -2.08 -7.47 6.94
N PHE A 44 -3.36 -7.85 7.01
CA PHE A 44 -4.43 -6.95 7.44
C PHE A 44 -4.54 -6.94 8.97
N VAL A 45 -3.82 -6.01 9.60
CA VAL A 45 -3.71 -5.89 11.07
C VAL A 45 -4.24 -4.56 11.60
N PRO A 46 -5.55 -4.25 11.44
CA PRO A 46 -6.10 -2.94 11.81
C PRO A 46 -5.96 -2.61 13.30
N THR A 47 -5.83 -3.60 14.18
CA THR A 47 -5.52 -3.38 15.61
C THR A 47 -4.12 -2.81 15.82
N TYR A 48 -3.15 -3.20 14.98
CA TYR A 48 -1.79 -2.65 15.02
C TYR A 48 -1.80 -1.21 14.47
N TRP A 49 -2.42 -0.99 13.30
CA TRP A 49 -2.51 0.33 12.68
C TRP A 49 -3.33 1.36 13.47
N SER A 50 -4.32 0.91 14.24
CA SER A 50 -5.11 1.80 15.10
C SER A 50 -4.34 2.29 16.32
N GLY A 51 -3.21 1.67 16.67
CA GLY A 51 -2.58 1.83 17.97
C GLY A 51 -3.33 1.03 19.06
N ARG A 52 -2.62 0.69 20.15
CA ARG A 52 -3.21 -0.01 21.29
C ARG A 52 -4.31 0.86 21.89
N ARG A 53 -5.56 0.35 21.90
CA ARG A 53 -6.77 0.93 22.55
C ARG A 53 -7.58 1.97 21.77
N ASP A 54 -7.58 1.97 20.44
CA ASP A 54 -8.57 2.75 19.65
C ASP A 54 -9.55 1.86 18.84
N PRO A 55 -10.63 1.36 19.47
CA PRO A 55 -11.65 0.56 18.78
C PRO A 55 -12.37 1.33 17.66
N ARG A 56 -12.55 2.65 17.81
CA ARG A 56 -13.26 3.47 16.82
C ARG A 56 -12.44 3.56 15.55
N LYS A 57 -11.14 3.85 15.66
CA LYS A 57 -10.20 3.86 14.54
C LYS A 57 -10.06 2.50 13.88
N LYS A 58 -9.94 1.43 14.68
CA LYS A 58 -9.95 0.05 14.16
C LYS A 58 -11.18 -0.19 13.28
N MET A 59 -12.38 0.14 13.77
CA MET A 59 -13.61 -0.04 12.99
C MET A 59 -13.69 0.86 11.75
N ARG A 60 -13.16 2.09 11.81
CA ARG A 60 -13.03 2.94 10.62
C ARG A 60 -12.14 2.29 9.56
N LEU A 61 -10.98 1.75 9.93
CA LEU A 61 -10.06 1.07 9.00
C LEU A 61 -10.72 -0.17 8.38
N VAL A 62 -11.44 -0.96 9.18
CA VAL A 62 -12.20 -2.12 8.67
C VAL A 62 -13.25 -1.70 7.64
N ARG A 63 -14.04 -0.66 7.93
CA ARG A 63 -15.05 -0.13 7.01
C ARG A 63 -14.44 0.49 5.76
N ALA A 64 -13.34 1.25 5.91
CA ALA A 64 -12.61 1.82 4.78
C ALA A 64 -12.10 0.72 3.84
N THR A 65 -11.57 -0.37 4.41
CA THR A 65 -11.13 -1.53 3.63
C THR A 65 -12.29 -2.15 2.85
N GLN A 66 -13.44 -2.36 3.49
CA GLN A 66 -14.64 -2.91 2.83
C GLN A 66 -15.06 -2.04 1.64
N GLN A 67 -15.16 -0.73 1.86
CA GLN A 67 -15.54 0.21 0.81
C GLN A 67 -14.54 0.23 -0.35
N LEU A 68 -13.24 0.17 -0.07
CA LEU A 68 -12.23 0.16 -1.12
C LEU A 68 -12.22 -1.15 -1.92
N VAL A 69 -12.68 -2.25 -1.34
CA VAL A 69 -12.90 -3.53 -2.06
C VAL A 69 -14.12 -3.42 -2.97
N GLU A 70 -15.22 -2.87 -2.47
CA GLU A 70 -16.43 -2.62 -3.28
C GLU A 70 -16.14 -1.66 -4.44
N LEU A 71 -15.23 -0.70 -4.25
CA LEU A 71 -14.76 0.22 -5.29
C LEU A 71 -13.70 -0.39 -6.23
N GLY A 72 -13.30 -1.64 -6.03
CA GLY A 72 -12.28 -2.32 -6.84
C GLY A 72 -10.84 -1.82 -6.64
N ARG A 73 -10.57 -1.03 -5.59
CA ARG A 73 -9.24 -0.45 -5.29
C ARG A 73 -8.35 -1.37 -4.44
N LEU A 74 -8.96 -2.30 -3.72
CA LEU A 74 -8.28 -3.33 -2.93
C LEU A 74 -8.87 -4.70 -3.25
N GLU A 75 -8.03 -5.73 -3.25
CA GLU A 75 -8.47 -7.12 -3.16
C GLU A 75 -8.27 -7.65 -1.74
N ARG A 76 -9.19 -8.51 -1.30
CA ARG A 76 -9.12 -9.17 0.00
C ARG A 76 -8.77 -10.62 -0.15
N LEU A 77 -7.85 -11.08 0.69
CA LEU A 77 -7.53 -12.50 0.84
C LEU A 77 -7.92 -12.97 2.24
N THR A 78 -8.81 -13.95 2.28
CA THR A 78 -9.33 -14.59 3.49
C THR A 78 -8.78 -16.00 3.59
N ARG A 79 -7.93 -16.27 4.58
CA ARG A 79 -7.27 -17.58 4.75
C ARG A 79 -7.91 -18.50 5.79
N SER A 80 -8.98 -18.07 6.45
CA SER A 80 -9.66 -18.87 7.49
C SER A 80 -11.17 -18.92 7.24
N ARG A 81 -11.84 -19.99 7.68
CA ARG A 81 -13.30 -20.21 7.57
C ARG A 81 -14.17 -19.14 8.27
N ARG A 82 -13.59 -18.08 8.84
CA ARG A 82 -14.29 -17.06 9.64
C ARG A 82 -14.49 -15.73 8.91
N ASP A 83 -14.43 -15.71 7.58
CA ASP A 83 -14.57 -14.49 6.73
C ASP A 83 -13.65 -13.31 7.10
N ARG A 84 -12.62 -13.58 7.90
CA ARG A 84 -11.70 -12.55 8.37
C ARG A 84 -10.66 -12.29 7.29
N THR A 85 -10.64 -11.06 6.79
CA THR A 85 -9.57 -10.56 5.93
C THR A 85 -8.23 -10.77 6.62
N SER A 86 -7.37 -11.56 5.96
CA SER A 86 -6.03 -11.87 6.44
C SER A 86 -4.99 -10.98 5.79
N HIS A 87 -5.17 -10.68 4.51
CA HIS A 87 -4.28 -9.83 3.72
C HIS A 87 -5.10 -8.97 2.76
N VAL A 88 -4.50 -7.86 2.33
CA VAL A 88 -5.05 -7.00 1.29
C VAL A 88 -4.01 -6.76 0.20
N ILE A 89 -4.45 -6.71 -1.05
CA ILE A 89 -3.61 -6.35 -2.19
C ILE A 89 -4.15 -5.05 -2.78
N PRO A 90 -3.40 -3.94 -2.68
CA PRO A 90 -3.80 -2.70 -3.34
C PRO A 90 -3.59 -2.76 -4.85
N LYS A 91 -4.50 -2.13 -5.61
CA LYS A 91 -4.33 -1.98 -7.06
C LYS A 91 -3.31 -0.88 -7.40
N ALA A 92 -2.70 -1.00 -8.57
CA ALA A 92 -1.68 -0.07 -9.05
C ALA A 92 -2.18 1.38 -9.05
N GLU A 93 -3.39 1.63 -9.58
CA GLU A 93 -3.97 2.98 -9.60
C GLU A 93 -4.22 3.54 -8.20
N PHE A 94 -4.59 2.68 -7.24
CA PHE A 94 -4.80 3.11 -5.87
C PHE A 94 -3.48 3.50 -5.20
N LEU A 95 -2.40 2.73 -5.44
CA LEU A 95 -1.07 3.08 -4.97
C LEU A 95 -0.57 4.38 -5.58
N VAL A 96 -0.75 4.59 -6.89
CA VAL A 96 -0.39 5.85 -7.57
C VAL A 96 -1.11 7.04 -6.95
N ASP A 97 -2.43 6.95 -6.79
CA ASP A 97 -3.23 8.02 -6.19
C ASP A 97 -2.73 8.36 -4.77
N THR A 98 -2.36 7.33 -4.00
CA THR A 98 -1.85 7.47 -2.64
C THR A 98 -0.47 8.10 -2.59
N VAL A 99 0.46 7.63 -3.42
CA VAL A 99 1.83 8.14 -3.51
C VAL A 99 1.82 9.61 -3.93
N LYS A 100 0.95 9.99 -4.88
CA LYS A 100 0.77 11.39 -5.28
C LYS A 100 0.27 12.25 -4.13
N GLU A 101 -0.72 11.77 -3.37
CA GLU A 101 -1.30 12.52 -2.24
C GLU A 101 -0.33 12.62 -1.05
N LEU A 102 0.53 11.61 -0.84
CA LEU A 102 1.63 11.65 0.14
C LEU A 102 2.82 12.51 -0.32
N SER A 103 3.04 12.62 -1.63
CA SER A 103 4.11 13.39 -2.25
C SER A 103 5.48 13.03 -1.64
N ASN A 104 6.23 14.02 -1.16
CA ASN A 104 7.58 13.87 -0.61
C ASN A 104 7.66 13.06 0.70
N GLN A 105 6.53 12.59 1.24
CA GLN A 105 6.50 11.71 2.40
C GLN A 105 6.76 10.24 2.06
N VAL A 106 6.75 9.88 0.77
CA VAL A 106 7.07 8.51 0.33
C VAL A 106 8.53 8.41 -0.05
N HIS A 107 9.23 7.46 0.56
CA HIS A 107 10.54 7.02 0.13
C HIS A 107 10.41 6.08 -1.07
N LEU A 108 10.32 6.65 -2.28
CA LEU A 108 10.09 5.88 -3.52
C LEU A 108 11.01 4.68 -3.74
N PRO A 109 12.34 4.74 -3.49
CA PRO A 109 13.19 3.55 -3.64
C PRO A 109 12.74 2.37 -2.76
N ALA A 110 12.60 2.58 -1.44
CA ALA A 110 12.07 1.60 -0.50
C ALA A 110 10.68 1.08 -0.91
N PHE A 111 9.77 1.96 -1.33
CA PHE A 111 8.46 1.56 -1.82
C PHE A 111 8.56 0.59 -3.00
N PHE A 112 9.38 0.90 -4.01
CA PHE A 112 9.55 0.01 -5.17
C PHE A 112 10.32 -1.26 -4.82
N ASP A 113 11.32 -1.20 -3.95
CA ASP A 113 12.02 -2.39 -3.47
C ASP A 113 11.10 -3.32 -2.69
N GLY A 114 10.18 -2.74 -1.92
CA GLY A 114 9.10 -3.47 -1.25
C GLY A 114 8.26 -4.24 -2.26
N LEU A 115 7.78 -3.56 -3.33
CA LEU A 115 7.01 -4.22 -4.38
C LEU A 115 7.80 -5.31 -5.11
N ARG A 116 9.07 -5.06 -5.45
CA ARG A 116 9.96 -6.03 -6.13
C ARG A 116 10.14 -7.33 -5.34
N LYS A 117 10.11 -7.23 -4.01
CA LYS A 117 10.22 -8.37 -3.10
C LYS A 117 8.94 -9.20 -2.98
N THR A 118 7.85 -8.82 -3.66
CA THR A 118 6.54 -9.50 -3.57
C THR A 118 6.10 -10.13 -4.89
N VAL A 119 5.40 -11.26 -4.82
CA VAL A 119 4.81 -11.94 -5.98
C VAL A 119 3.65 -11.14 -6.57
N TRP A 120 2.90 -10.43 -5.74
CA TRP A 120 1.72 -9.66 -6.18
C TRP A 120 2.06 -8.25 -6.66
N GLY A 121 3.17 -7.67 -6.20
CA GLY A 121 3.56 -6.29 -6.47
C GLY A 121 4.51 -6.11 -7.66
N TYR A 122 5.15 -7.17 -8.13
CA TYR A 122 6.15 -7.06 -9.21
C TYR A 122 5.56 -6.48 -10.51
N ASP A 123 4.42 -7.03 -10.96
CA ASP A 123 3.82 -6.66 -12.25
C ASP A 123 3.22 -5.24 -12.26
N MET A 124 2.90 -4.66 -11.10
CA MET A 124 2.37 -3.30 -11.01
C MET A 124 3.45 -2.21 -11.08
N ILE A 125 4.74 -2.54 -10.91
CA ILE A 125 5.83 -1.55 -10.83
C ILE A 125 5.91 -0.70 -12.09
N ALA A 126 5.91 -1.33 -13.27
CA ALA A 126 6.02 -0.62 -14.54
C ALA A 126 4.86 0.36 -14.77
N GLU A 127 3.65 -0.05 -14.38
CA GLU A 127 2.48 0.81 -14.46
C GLU A 127 2.58 2.00 -13.49
N ILE A 128 2.99 1.76 -12.25
CA ILE A 128 3.13 2.79 -11.23
C ILE A 128 4.21 3.81 -11.66
N HIS A 129 5.38 3.36 -12.10
CA HIS A 129 6.45 4.22 -12.63
C HIS A 129 5.92 5.16 -13.73
N ARG A 130 5.34 4.57 -14.78
CA ARG A 130 4.83 5.32 -15.93
C ARG A 130 3.83 6.39 -15.52
N ARG A 131 2.91 6.08 -14.60
CA ARG A 131 1.87 7.01 -14.14
C ARG A 131 2.42 8.12 -13.23
N LEU A 132 3.45 7.85 -12.44
CA LEU A 132 4.11 8.87 -11.63
C LEU A 132 4.96 9.81 -12.51
N GLU A 133 5.71 9.29 -13.46
CA GLU A 133 6.54 10.06 -14.40
C GLU A 133 5.70 10.98 -15.31
N SER A 134 4.60 10.46 -15.85
CA SER A 134 3.69 11.24 -16.71
C SER A 134 3.09 12.47 -16.00
N THR A 135 3.07 12.46 -14.67
CA THR A 135 2.54 13.58 -13.86
C THR A 135 3.58 14.67 -13.68
N ASN A 136 4.86 14.31 -13.57
CA ASN A 136 5.94 15.29 -13.44
C ASN A 136 6.14 16.08 -14.74
N VAL A 137 6.03 15.41 -15.89
CA VAL A 137 6.13 16.07 -17.22
C VAL A 137 5.01 17.11 -17.42
N GLN A 138 3.76 16.77 -17.06
CA GLN A 138 2.62 17.69 -17.18
C GLN A 138 2.71 18.90 -16.24
N GLN A 139 3.32 18.75 -15.05
CA GLN A 139 3.55 19.87 -14.14
C GLN A 139 4.65 20.81 -14.65
N SER A 140 5.71 20.29 -15.29
CA SER A 140 6.76 21.11 -15.88
C SER A 140 6.28 21.91 -17.10
N GLU A 141 5.49 21.31 -17.99
CA GLU A 141 4.93 21.98 -19.18
C GLU A 141 3.91 23.08 -18.83
N SER A 142 3.19 22.93 -17.71
CA SER A 142 2.25 23.94 -17.23
C SER A 142 2.96 25.18 -16.67
N ILE A 143 4.16 25.03 -16.13
CA ILE A 143 4.96 26.13 -15.57
C ILE A 143 5.66 26.93 -16.68
N GLU A 144 6.08 26.27 -17.76
CA GLU A 144 6.73 26.93 -18.90
C GLU A 144 5.75 27.73 -19.78
N ASN A 145 4.50 27.27 -19.94
CA ASN A 145 3.47 28.00 -20.71
C ASN A 145 2.83 29.21 -20.00
N THR A 146 3.34 29.58 -18.81
CA THR A 146 2.88 30.76 -18.05
C THR A 146 3.96 31.84 -17.94
N ARG A 147 5.03 31.76 -18.75
CA ARG A 147 6.07 32.80 -18.91
C ARG A 147 6.03 33.36 -20.32
#